data_AF-A0A0S8KVX6-F1
#
_entry.id   AF-A0A0S8KVX6-F1
#
_cell.length_a   1.000
_cell.length_b   1.000
_cell.length_c   1.000
_cell.angle_alpha   90.00
_cell.angle_beta   90.00
_cell.angle_gamma   90.00
#
_symmetry.space_group_name_H-M   'P 1'
#
loop_
_entity.id
_entity.type
_entity.pdbx_description
1 polymer ?
#
loop_
_entity_poly.entity_id
_entity_poly.type
_entity_poly.pdbx_seq_one_letter_code
_entity_poly.pdbx_strand_id
1 'polypeptide(L)'
;ELRRALSRDSEYRFGIDAKKMMLKKLKFELPVGFLKRWLVLVNEGKFTHEQIDEDFPKFEDDLKWQLIRDQIVKDQEIKVEAEEVKAQAKEIARMQFQQYGMMNIPEENLENYAGEMLKNEDEIRKATEKILDNKVIDYLKATVKVDNKQITMEKFNKLFENS
;
A
#
# COMPACT_ATOMS: atom_id res chain seq x y z
N GLU A 1 10.00 -6.80 -22.42
CA GLU A 1 10.21 -6.28 -21.05
C GLU A 1 9.61 -4.90 -20.85
N LEU A 2 9.92 -3.91 -21.70
CA LEU A 2 9.37 -2.54 -21.63
C LEU A 2 7.84 -2.45 -21.47
N ARG A 3 7.07 -3.23 -22.25
CA ARG A 3 5.58 -3.24 -22.12
C ARG A 3 5.09 -3.72 -20.75
N ARG A 4 5.78 -4.69 -20.13
CA ARG A 4 5.41 -5.20 -18.79
C ARG A 4 5.77 -4.20 -17.69
N ALA A 5 6.88 -3.47 -17.84
CA ALA A 5 7.22 -2.37 -16.93
C ALA A 5 6.17 -1.26 -17.00
N LEU A 6 5.85 -0.78 -18.21
CA LEU A 6 4.84 0.25 -18.44
C LEU A 6 3.43 -0.14 -17.92
N SER A 7 3.06 -1.41 -18.04
CA SER A 7 1.78 -1.91 -17.49
C SER A 7 1.74 -1.79 -15.96
N ARG A 8 2.83 -2.19 -15.28
CA ARG A 8 2.95 -2.11 -13.82
C ARG A 8 2.94 -0.67 -13.34
N ASP A 9 3.63 0.23 -14.04
CA ASP A 9 3.63 1.65 -13.69
C ASP A 9 2.22 2.25 -13.86
N SER A 10 1.49 1.85 -14.90
CA SER A 10 0.11 2.30 -15.12
C SER A 10 -0.85 1.74 -14.08
N GLU A 11 -0.68 0.50 -13.64
CA GLU A 11 -1.47 -0.11 -12.57
C GLU A 11 -1.21 0.56 -11.23
N TYR A 12 0.06 0.84 -10.92
CA TYR A 12 0.44 1.60 -9.74
C TYR A 12 -0.18 3.00 -9.75
N ARG A 13 -0.14 3.69 -10.89
CA ARG A 13 -0.79 4.99 -11.05
C ARG A 13 -2.30 4.92 -10.82
N PHE A 14 -2.96 3.92 -11.40
CA PHE A 14 -4.39 3.70 -11.19
C PHE A 14 -4.71 3.53 -9.70
N GLY A 15 -3.90 2.77 -8.96
CA GLY A 15 -4.06 2.60 -7.51
C GLY A 15 -4.03 3.93 -6.74
N ILE A 16 -3.06 4.79 -7.07
CA ILE A 16 -2.96 6.15 -6.49
C ILE A 16 -4.23 6.96 -6.80
N ASP A 17 -4.66 6.97 -8.06
CA ASP A 17 -5.83 7.75 -8.48
C ASP A 17 -7.13 7.21 -7.86
N ALA A 18 -7.26 5.90 -7.73
CA ALA A 18 -8.39 5.24 -7.07
C ALA A 18 -8.45 5.61 -5.56
N LYS A 19 -7.32 5.52 -4.83
CA LYS A 19 -7.24 5.96 -3.42
C LYS A 19 -7.64 7.43 -3.28
N LYS A 20 -7.05 8.32 -4.09
CA LYS A 20 -7.36 9.76 -4.09
C LYS A 20 -8.85 10.02 -4.39
N MET A 21 -9.44 9.30 -5.35
CA MET A 21 -10.87 9.40 -5.66
C MET A 21 -11.75 8.97 -4.48
N MET A 22 -11.42 7.84 -3.84
CA MET A 22 -12.20 7.31 -2.71
C MET A 22 -12.16 8.25 -1.50
N LEU A 23 -10.97 8.75 -1.15
CA LEU A 23 -10.81 9.75 -0.08
C LEU A 23 -11.58 11.04 -0.37
N LYS A 24 -11.64 11.48 -1.63
CA LYS A 24 -12.42 12.68 -2.02
C LYS A 24 -13.93 12.46 -1.96
N LYS A 25 -14.41 11.25 -2.30
CA LYS A 25 -15.84 10.91 -2.33
C LYS A 25 -16.40 10.61 -0.95
N LEU A 26 -15.64 9.89 -0.12
CA LEU A 26 -16.06 9.46 1.21
C LEU A 26 -15.58 10.48 2.24
N LYS A 27 -16.45 11.43 2.56
CA LYS A 27 -16.19 12.43 3.60
C LYS A 27 -16.72 11.89 4.93
N PHE A 28 -15.82 11.45 5.79
CA PHE A 28 -16.10 11.14 7.17
C PHE A 28 -15.06 11.80 8.06
N GLU A 29 -15.47 12.14 9.27
CA GLU A 29 -14.61 12.84 10.23
C GLU A 29 -13.95 11.84 11.16
N LEU A 30 -12.65 12.04 11.38
CA LEU A 30 -11.88 11.29 12.37
C LEU A 30 -11.76 12.11 13.66
N PRO A 31 -11.65 11.48 14.83
CA PRO A 31 -11.45 12.18 16.09
C PRO A 31 -10.01 12.69 16.22
N VAL A 32 -9.65 13.72 15.44
CA VAL A 32 -8.28 14.25 15.27
C VAL A 32 -7.58 14.51 16.61
N GLY A 33 -8.27 15.19 17.54
CA GLY A 33 -7.69 15.52 18.85
C GLY A 33 -7.35 14.28 19.69
N PHE A 34 -8.13 13.20 19.59
CA PHE A 34 -7.81 11.93 20.24
C PHE A 34 -6.62 11.25 19.56
N LEU A 35 -6.65 11.15 18.22
CA LEU A 35 -5.61 10.48 17.45
C LEU A 35 -4.23 11.11 17.67
N LYS A 36 -4.12 12.45 17.68
CA LYS A 36 -2.87 13.15 17.96
C LYS A 36 -2.31 12.83 19.35
N ARG A 37 -3.16 12.88 20.39
CA ARG A 37 -2.76 12.51 21.76
C ARG A 37 -2.37 11.04 21.86
N TRP A 38 -3.11 10.17 21.17
CA TRP A 38 -2.81 8.74 21.10
C TRP A 38 -1.46 8.47 20.44
N LEU A 39 -1.14 9.17 19.33
CA LEU A 39 0.15 9.05 18.65
C LEU A 39 1.34 9.44 19.54
N VAL A 40 1.24 10.50 20.34
CA VAL A 40 2.27 10.86 21.33
C VAL A 40 2.49 9.71 22.32
N LEU A 41 1.39 9.15 22.83
CA LEU A 41 1.41 8.14 23.87
C LEU A 41 1.98 6.80 23.37
N VAL A 42 1.54 6.31 22.20
CA VAL A 42 2.03 5.02 21.65
C VAL A 42 3.46 5.09 21.15
N ASN A 43 3.93 6.28 20.76
CA ASN A 43 5.32 6.49 20.42
C ASN A 43 6.19 6.81 21.64
N GLU A 44 5.67 6.67 22.87
CA GLU A 44 6.40 6.90 24.12
C GLU A 44 7.05 8.30 24.18
N GLY A 45 6.43 9.30 23.54
CA GLY A 45 6.99 10.66 23.44
C GLY A 45 8.18 10.81 22.50
N LYS A 46 8.50 9.82 21.65
CA LYS A 46 9.56 9.91 20.62
C LYS A 46 9.33 11.02 19.60
N PHE A 47 8.07 11.40 19.39
CA PHE A 47 7.70 12.52 18.52
C PHE A 47 7.07 13.66 19.34
N THR A 48 7.44 14.90 19.02
CA THR A 48 6.83 16.08 19.65
C THR A 48 5.42 16.33 19.08
N HIS A 49 4.65 17.18 19.76
CA HIS A 49 3.32 17.56 19.25
C HIS A 49 3.42 18.29 17.92
N GLU A 50 4.45 19.12 17.74
CA GLU A 50 4.71 19.85 16.49
C GLU A 50 5.03 18.89 15.33
N GLN A 51 5.86 17.87 15.58
CA GLN A 51 6.17 16.84 14.58
C GLN A 51 4.93 16.04 14.19
N ILE A 52 4.13 15.66 15.19
CA ILE A 52 2.86 14.96 14.92
C ILE A 52 1.91 15.87 14.14
N ASP A 53 1.82 17.15 14.46
CA ASP A 53 0.95 18.09 13.76
C ASP A 53 1.34 18.27 12.29
N GLU A 54 2.64 18.30 11.99
CA GLU A 54 3.18 18.38 10.64
C GLU A 54 2.86 17.13 9.80
N ASP A 55 3.04 15.94 10.38
CA ASP A 55 2.83 14.67 9.68
C ASP A 55 1.36 14.17 9.74
N PHE A 56 0.53 14.75 10.60
CA PHE A 56 -0.84 14.31 10.83
C PHE A 56 -1.69 14.23 9.56
N PRO A 57 -1.66 15.22 8.64
CA PRO A 57 -2.48 15.16 7.43
C PRO A 57 -2.22 13.90 6.60
N LYS A 58 -0.96 13.47 6.50
CA LYS A 58 -0.59 12.24 5.78
C LYS A 58 -1.08 11.01 6.53
N PHE A 59 -0.86 10.95 7.84
CA PHE A 59 -1.39 9.88 8.69
C PHE A 59 -2.91 9.77 8.59
N GLU A 60 -3.62 10.91 8.57
CA GLU A 60 -5.07 10.97 8.45
C GLU A 60 -5.56 10.35 7.14
N ASP A 61 -4.93 10.69 6.01
CA ASP A 61 -5.26 10.12 4.70
C ASP A 61 -4.98 8.62 4.63
N ASP A 62 -3.88 8.16 5.24
CA ASP A 62 -3.54 6.73 5.31
C ASP A 62 -4.52 5.96 6.19
N LEU A 63 -4.89 6.50 7.35
CA LEU A 63 -5.89 5.90 8.24
C LEU A 63 -7.27 5.88 7.58
N LYS A 64 -7.68 6.95 6.90
CA LYS A 64 -8.95 6.97 6.14
C LYS A 64 -8.96 5.89 5.06
N TRP A 65 -7.86 5.76 4.32
CA TRP A 65 -7.74 4.72 3.31
C TRP A 65 -7.83 3.33 3.93
N GLN A 66 -7.14 3.10 5.04
CA GLN A 66 -7.22 1.84 5.78
C GLN A 66 -8.66 1.48 6.13
N LEU A 67 -9.43 2.42 6.68
CA LEU A 67 -10.83 2.21 7.04
C LEU A 67 -11.72 1.92 5.81
N ILE A 68 -11.51 2.63 4.71
CA ILE A 68 -12.23 2.41 3.45
C ILE A 68 -11.93 1.00 2.92
N ARG A 69 -10.65 0.62 2.88
CA ARG A 69 -10.21 -0.70 2.44
C ARG A 69 -10.82 -1.78 3.30
N ASP A 70 -10.71 -1.67 4.63
CA ASP A 70 -11.21 -2.68 5.57
C ASP A 70 -12.73 -2.85 5.44
N GLN A 71 -13.45 -1.75 5.18
CA GLN A 71 -14.89 -1.81 4.89
C GLN A 71 -15.19 -2.55 3.58
N ILE A 72 -14.45 -2.30 2.50
CA ILE A 72 -14.61 -3.01 1.22
C ILE A 72 -14.27 -4.50 1.38
N VAL A 73 -13.17 -4.81 2.07
CA VAL A 73 -12.74 -6.18 2.35
C VAL A 73 -13.85 -6.95 3.06
N LYS A 74 -14.47 -6.32 4.07
CA LYS A 74 -15.61 -6.90 4.80
C LYS A 74 -16.83 -7.08 3.89
N ASP A 75 -17.25 -6.02 3.19
CA ASP A 75 -18.49 -6.02 2.40
C ASP A 75 -18.44 -6.96 1.19
N GLN A 76 -17.24 -7.18 0.64
CA GLN A 76 -17.00 -8.03 -0.53
C GLN A 76 -16.39 -9.38 -0.15
N GLU A 77 -16.30 -9.69 1.14
CA GLU A 77 -15.75 -10.95 1.68
C GLU A 77 -14.37 -11.29 1.07
N ILE A 78 -13.51 -10.29 0.88
CA ILE A 78 -12.18 -10.47 0.29
C ILE A 78 -11.33 -11.26 1.29
N LYS A 79 -10.79 -12.39 0.84
CA LYS A 79 -9.94 -13.26 1.64
C LYS A 79 -8.49 -13.19 1.17
N VAL A 80 -7.59 -13.44 2.10
CA VAL A 80 -6.16 -13.63 1.86
C VAL A 80 -5.83 -15.06 2.20
N GLU A 81 -5.34 -15.80 1.22
CA GLU A 81 -4.90 -17.17 1.41
C GLU A 81 -3.43 -17.18 1.88
N ALA A 82 -3.04 -18.19 2.67
CA ALA A 82 -1.68 -18.30 3.20
C ALA A 82 -0.61 -18.30 2.09
N GLU A 83 -0.95 -18.86 0.93
CA GLU A 83 -0.08 -18.96 -0.23
C GLU A 83 0.19 -17.59 -0.85
N GLU A 84 -0.79 -16.68 -0.76
CA GLU A 84 -0.65 -15.29 -1.19
C GLU A 84 0.27 -14.53 -0.23
N VAL A 85 0.12 -14.75 1.08
CA VAL A 85 1.02 -14.16 2.09
C VAL A 85 2.45 -14.62 1.86
N LYS A 86 2.66 -15.91 1.56
CA LYS A 86 3.98 -16.47 1.26
C LYS A 86 4.57 -15.93 -0.05
N ALA A 87 3.76 -15.78 -1.09
CA ALA A 87 4.19 -15.17 -2.34
C ALA A 87 4.59 -13.70 -2.15
N GLN A 88 3.78 -12.94 -1.40
CA GLN A 88 4.07 -11.55 -1.06
C GLN A 88 5.34 -11.43 -0.21
N ALA A 89 5.55 -12.36 0.73
CA ALA A 89 6.74 -12.42 1.56
C ALA A 89 8.01 -12.60 0.72
N LYS A 90 7.98 -13.47 -0.29
CA LYS A 90 9.09 -13.62 -1.24
C LYS A 90 9.35 -12.38 -2.07
N GLU A 91 8.30 -11.67 -2.48
CA GLU A 91 8.46 -10.43 -3.23
C GLU A 91 9.11 -9.34 -2.35
N ILE A 92 8.70 -9.24 -1.09
CA ILE A 92 9.34 -8.33 -0.12
C ILE A 92 10.83 -8.68 0.05
N ALA A 93 11.15 -9.96 0.26
CA ALA A 93 12.53 -10.43 0.34
C ALA A 93 13.34 -10.04 -0.91
N ARG A 94 12.79 -10.30 -2.09
CA ARG A 94 13.41 -9.96 -3.38
C ARG A 94 13.70 -8.47 -3.49
N MET A 95 12.73 -7.62 -3.15
CA MET A 95 12.91 -6.17 -3.17
C MET A 95 14.00 -5.71 -2.20
N GLN A 96 14.07 -6.28 -1.00
CA GLN A 96 15.12 -5.96 -0.03
C GLN A 96 16.52 -6.35 -0.54
N PHE A 97 16.68 -7.54 -1.09
CA PHE A 97 17.95 -7.96 -1.68
C PHE A 97 18.37 -7.08 -2.86
N GLN A 98 17.42 -6.69 -3.71
CA GLN A 98 17.67 -5.77 -4.83
C GLN A 98 18.14 -4.39 -4.35
N GLN A 99 17.63 -3.88 -3.23
CA GLN A 99 18.12 -2.62 -2.64
C GLN A 99 19.59 -2.70 -2.22
N TYR A 100 20.06 -3.89 -1.84
CA TYR A 100 21.48 -4.15 -1.57
C TYR A 100 22.29 -4.52 -2.83
N GLY A 101 21.73 -4.36 -4.03
CA GLY A 101 22.40 -4.63 -5.30
C GLY A 101 22.43 -6.10 -5.71
N MET A 102 21.73 -6.98 -4.99
CA MET A 102 21.63 -8.41 -5.33
C MET A 102 20.44 -8.63 -6.26
N MET A 103 20.70 -8.72 -7.56
CA MET A 103 19.65 -8.84 -8.59
C MET A 103 19.19 -10.28 -8.87
N ASN A 104 20.08 -11.26 -8.69
CA ASN A 104 19.83 -12.66 -9.03
C ASN A 104 19.87 -13.53 -7.76
N ILE A 105 18.78 -13.49 -6.98
CA ILE A 105 18.65 -14.30 -5.77
C ILE A 105 18.08 -15.68 -6.14
N PRO A 106 18.70 -16.80 -5.73
CA PRO A 106 18.12 -18.13 -5.89
C PRO A 106 16.75 -18.24 -5.21
N GLU A 107 15.81 -18.97 -5.82
CA GLU A 107 14.45 -19.13 -5.28
C GLU A 107 14.45 -19.77 -3.88
N GLU A 108 15.37 -20.71 -3.62
CA GLU A 108 15.55 -21.33 -2.30
C GLU A 108 15.88 -20.30 -1.21
N ASN A 109 16.73 -19.32 -1.51
CA ASN A 109 17.09 -18.27 -0.56
C ASN A 109 15.90 -17.35 -0.28
N LEU A 110 15.08 -17.05 -1.29
CA LEU A 110 13.84 -16.28 -1.13
C LEU A 110 12.82 -17.06 -0.30
N GLU A 111 12.70 -18.35 -0.53
CA GLU A 111 11.79 -19.24 0.22
C GLU A 111 12.17 -19.31 1.70
N ASN A 112 13.46 -19.48 1.99
CA ASN A 112 13.98 -19.50 3.36
C ASN A 112 13.76 -18.15 4.06
N TYR A 113 14.08 -17.03 3.39
CA TYR A 113 13.86 -15.70 3.96
C TYR A 113 12.38 -15.42 4.20
N ALA A 114 11.51 -15.75 3.24
CA ALA A 114 10.07 -15.62 3.41
C ALA A 114 9.57 -16.46 4.59
N GLY A 115 10.06 -17.69 4.74
CA GLY A 115 9.75 -18.54 5.90
C GLY A 115 10.13 -17.92 7.24
N GLU A 116 11.31 -17.29 7.34
CA GLU A 116 11.72 -16.56 8.54
C GLU A 116 10.86 -15.31 8.77
N MET A 117 10.56 -14.56 7.72
CA MET A 117 9.72 -13.37 7.81
C MET A 117 8.31 -13.70 8.31
N LEU A 118 7.75 -14.83 7.88
CA LEU A 118 6.42 -15.31 8.31
C LEU A 118 6.38 -15.84 9.74
N LYS A 119 7.50 -15.86 10.49
CA LYS A 119 7.48 -16.09 11.94
C LYS A 119 7.19 -14.82 12.72
N ASN A 120 7.29 -13.65 12.09
CA ASN A 120 7.02 -12.35 12.70
C ASN A 120 5.59 -11.90 12.37
N GLU A 121 4.74 -11.79 13.38
CA GLU A 121 3.35 -11.37 13.24
C GLU A 121 3.20 -9.99 12.60
N ASP A 122 4.13 -9.06 12.88
CA ASP A 122 4.10 -7.72 12.26
C ASP A 122 4.37 -7.78 10.76
N GLU A 123 5.28 -8.65 10.34
CA GLU A 123 5.60 -8.82 8.92
C GLU A 123 4.48 -9.58 8.18
N ILE A 124 3.86 -10.56 8.83
CA ILE A 124 2.64 -11.22 8.31
C ILE A 124 1.53 -10.18 8.10
N ARG A 125 1.31 -9.31 9.11
CA ARG A 125 0.30 -8.26 9.02
C ARG A 125 0.58 -7.31 7.86
N LYS A 126 1.81 -6.79 7.72
CA LYS A 126 2.20 -5.91 6.61
C LYS A 126 2.01 -6.58 5.24
N ALA A 127 2.42 -7.83 5.11
CA ALA A 127 2.23 -8.59 3.87
C ALA A 127 0.74 -8.75 3.54
N THR A 128 -0.08 -9.07 4.55
CA THR A 128 -1.54 -9.20 4.42
C THR A 128 -2.19 -7.88 4.01
N GLU A 129 -1.85 -6.78 4.67
CA GLU A 129 -2.35 -5.44 4.34
C GLU A 129 -2.02 -5.05 2.89
N LYS A 130 -0.81 -5.36 2.43
CA LYS A 130 -0.40 -5.11 1.04
C LYS A 130 -1.21 -5.93 0.03
N ILE A 131 -1.52 -7.19 0.35
CA ILE A 131 -2.37 -8.04 -0.50
C ILE A 131 -3.78 -7.47 -0.54
N LEU A 132 -4.35 -7.10 0.62
CA LEU A 132 -5.69 -6.51 0.70
C LEU A 132 -5.78 -5.19 -0.07
N ASP A 133 -4.77 -4.32 0.03
CA ASP A 133 -4.69 -3.09 -0.77
C ASP A 133 -4.80 -3.40 -2.26
N ASN A 134 -3.97 -4.32 -2.77
CA ASN A 134 -3.97 -4.69 -4.19
C ASN A 134 -5.33 -5.26 -4.61
N LYS A 135 -5.91 -6.18 -3.83
CA LYS A 135 -7.22 -6.79 -4.12
C LYS A 135 -8.35 -5.76 -4.12
N VAL A 136 -8.33 -4.79 -3.20
CA VAL A 136 -9.30 -3.70 -3.17
C VAL A 136 -9.14 -2.80 -4.40
N ILE A 137 -7.91 -2.47 -4.80
CA ILE A 137 -7.68 -1.70 -6.04
C ILE A 137 -8.17 -2.45 -7.27
N ASP A 138 -7.94 -3.76 -7.37
CA ASP A 138 -8.44 -4.58 -8.47
C ASP A 138 -9.97 -4.64 -8.50
N TYR A 139 -10.61 -4.79 -7.33
CA TYR A 139 -12.06 -4.71 -7.20
C TYR A 139 -12.60 -3.34 -7.65
N LEU A 140 -11.96 -2.25 -7.21
CA LEU A 140 -12.34 -0.91 -7.63
C LEU A 140 -12.18 -0.75 -9.14
N LYS A 141 -11.11 -1.25 -9.74
CA LYS A 141 -10.89 -1.22 -11.19
C LYS A 141 -11.98 -1.94 -11.97
N ALA A 142 -12.47 -3.06 -11.45
CA ALA A 142 -13.54 -3.84 -12.09
C ALA A 142 -14.93 -3.18 -11.95
N THR A 143 -15.13 -2.35 -10.93
CA THR A 143 -16.45 -1.76 -10.61
C THR A 143 -16.61 -0.30 -11.04
N VAL A 144 -15.52 0.45 -11.14
CA VAL A 144 -15.54 1.85 -11.56
C VAL A 144 -15.38 1.97 -13.07
N LYS A 145 -15.93 3.03 -13.65
CA LYS A 145 -15.69 3.37 -15.05
C LYS A 145 -14.23 3.82 -15.21
N VAL A 146 -13.42 3.01 -15.90
CA VAL A 146 -12.03 3.34 -16.25
C VAL A 146 -12.01 4.13 -17.56
N ASP A 147 -11.37 5.30 -17.55
CA ASP A 147 -11.14 6.14 -18.73
C ASP A 147 -9.71 5.95 -19.23
N ASN A 148 -9.55 5.31 -20.39
CA ASN A 148 -8.24 5.03 -20.97
C ASN A 148 -7.72 6.26 -21.72
N LYS A 149 -6.61 6.83 -21.24
CA LYS A 149 -5.99 8.01 -21.85
C LYS A 149 -4.63 7.66 -22.46
N GLN A 150 -4.46 7.97 -23.74
CA GLN A 150 -3.16 7.89 -24.39
C GLN A 150 -2.36 9.16 -24.07
N ILE A 151 -1.22 9.01 -23.41
CA ILE A 151 -0.31 10.11 -23.06
C ILE A 151 1.12 9.76 -23.45
N THR A 152 1.98 10.78 -23.56
CA THR A 152 3.41 10.60 -23.81
C THR A 152 4.12 10.15 -22.54
N MET A 153 5.28 9.49 -22.69
CA MET A 153 6.12 9.07 -21.56
C MET A 153 6.50 10.25 -20.65
N GLU A 154 6.82 11.40 -21.24
CA GLU A 154 7.13 12.63 -20.49
C GLU A 154 5.95 13.07 -19.60
N LYS A 155 4.72 13.06 -20.15
CA LYS A 155 3.52 13.40 -19.38
C LYS A 155 3.25 12.37 -18.28
N PHE A 156 3.51 11.10 -18.54
CA PHE A 156 3.36 10.04 -17.55
C PHE A 156 4.33 10.22 -16.38
N ASN A 157 5.61 10.51 -16.65
CA ASN A 157 6.60 10.76 -15.61
C ASN A 157 6.21 11.95 -14.71
N LYS A 158 5.70 13.05 -15.31
CA LYS A 158 5.20 14.22 -14.56
C LYS A 158 4.04 13.93 -13.62
N LEU A 159 3.30 12.83 -13.83
CA LEU A 159 2.25 12.41 -12.91
C LEU A 159 2.84 11.97 -11.55
N PHE A 160 4.06 11.44 -11.54
CA PHE A 160 4.74 10.98 -10.32
C PHE A 160 5.48 12.10 -9.59
N GLU A 161 5.87 13.17 -10.26
CA GLU A 161 6.53 14.34 -9.66
C GLU A 161 5.60 15.13 -8.70
N ASN A 162 4.28 15.01 -8.86
CA ASN A 162 3.26 15.73 -8.08
C ASN A 162 2.39 14.79 -7.21
N SER A 163 2.85 13.56 -6.96
CA SER A 163 2.05 12.50 -6.32
C SER A 163 2.11 12.50 -4.81
#